data_AF-K6VHH1-F1
#
_entry.id   AF-K6VHH1-F1
#
_cell.length_a   1.000
_cell.length_b   1.000
_cell.length_c   1.000
_cell.angle_alpha   90.00
_cell.angle_beta   90.00
_cell.angle_gamma   90.00
#
_symmetry.space_group_name_H-M   'P 1'
#
loop_
_entity.id
_entity.type
_entity.pdbx_description
1 polymer ?
#
loop_
_entity_poly.entity_id
_entity_poly.type
_entity_poly.pdbx_seq_one_letter_code
_entity_poly.pdbx_strand_id
1 'polypeptide(L)'
;MGQGSDWFDDIFAGDPLRADPPQGADRPGSGSGGEPPSVTDGFEDLFVDFDEDDPQAGDAGATAADARDTSSARLDAAQTAAAGPRVEPTADEPPPAEPTADEPPPAEPSAEVPTDEAPAPPAPDEAAYAGEGWAGDEGTVPQEAPWVSDIDTSPVPHREMTGLWLTTESDRESPLRLDGQPIEPEELDLAPEIVDRLLDWSDQWRAQWDEAQGWLPRARIGDYEALGHWLARRVKDGAGAVEVTLQLAHLGRAGVERIAAADVRAPLVVQLSNAHGRRFPVVGDFVTDSGVGSFTAELNAKLEGWAEHFAAHMDPVLGWGDARAARDHATFAGELVGEMTDELGPDYRVELDLWEVLGVLEAQGPAR
;
A
#
# COMPACT_ATOMS: atom_id res chain seq x y z
N MET A 1 -17.30 3.30 27.06
CA MET A 1 -17.94 1.98 26.89
C MET A 1 -17.71 1.59 25.44
N GLY A 2 -16.59 0.92 25.18
CA GLY A 2 -16.24 0.45 23.84
C GLY A 2 -16.98 -0.86 23.59
N GLN A 3 -17.64 -0.96 22.45
CA GLN A 3 -18.04 -2.23 21.85
C GLN A 3 -16.79 -2.76 21.15
N GLY A 4 -16.11 -3.69 21.79
CA GLY A 4 -15.05 -4.50 21.18
C GLY A 4 -15.46 -5.96 21.30
N SER A 5 -15.27 -6.71 20.21
CA SER A 5 -15.11 -8.17 20.20
C SER A 5 -16.36 -9.08 20.10
N ASP A 6 -17.37 -8.77 19.28
CA ASP A 6 -18.43 -9.74 18.90
C ASP A 6 -18.46 -10.06 17.38
N TRP A 7 -17.37 -9.75 16.65
CA TRP A 7 -17.27 -10.03 15.21
C TRP A 7 -17.29 -11.53 14.88
N PHE A 8 -16.78 -12.38 15.78
CA PHE A 8 -16.53 -13.79 15.47
C PHE A 8 -17.85 -14.59 15.32
N ASP A 9 -18.90 -14.21 16.05
CA ASP A 9 -20.20 -14.89 15.97
C ASP A 9 -21.01 -14.51 14.72
N ASP A 10 -20.78 -13.33 14.12
CA ASP A 10 -21.56 -12.86 12.98
C ASP A 10 -21.11 -13.45 11.63
N ILE A 11 -19.85 -13.87 11.49
CA ILE A 11 -19.32 -14.45 10.23
C ILE A 11 -19.83 -15.88 9.97
N PHE A 12 -20.14 -16.65 11.02
CA PHE A 12 -20.48 -18.07 10.89
C PHE A 12 -21.99 -18.39 10.98
N ALA A 13 -22.87 -17.38 11.00
CA ALA A 13 -24.33 -17.57 11.12
C ALA A 13 -25.06 -17.88 9.79
N GLY A 14 -24.35 -18.13 8.69
CA GLY A 14 -24.92 -18.47 7.38
C GLY A 14 -25.23 -19.96 7.20
N ASP A 15 -26.46 -20.30 6.81
CA ASP A 15 -26.98 -21.67 6.62
C ASP A 15 -26.27 -22.43 5.46
N PRO A 16 -25.57 -23.56 5.71
CA PRO A 16 -24.79 -24.23 4.67
C PRO A 16 -25.62 -25.25 3.86
N LEU A 17 -25.59 -25.08 2.53
CA LEU A 17 -26.09 -26.05 1.56
C LEU A 17 -25.20 -27.30 1.52
N ARG A 18 -25.73 -28.44 1.97
CA ARG A 18 -25.10 -29.76 1.94
C ARG A 18 -24.70 -30.22 0.53
N ALA A 19 -23.46 -30.65 0.37
CA ALA A 19 -23.02 -31.55 -0.70
C ALA A 19 -22.29 -32.77 -0.10
N ASP A 20 -22.60 -33.97 -0.58
CA ASP A 20 -22.02 -35.23 -0.12
C ASP A 20 -20.60 -35.47 -0.68
N PRO A 21 -19.65 -35.99 0.12
CA PRO A 21 -18.30 -36.29 -0.36
C PRO A 21 -18.18 -37.67 -1.03
N PRO A 22 -17.30 -37.84 -2.04
CA PRO A 22 -17.02 -39.14 -2.63
C PRO A 22 -16.01 -39.94 -1.81
N GLN A 23 -16.23 -41.26 -1.74
CA GLN A 23 -15.39 -42.23 -1.04
C GLN A 23 -14.21 -42.73 -1.90
N GLY A 24 -13.02 -42.68 -1.32
CA GLY A 24 -12.08 -43.82 -1.27
C GLY A 24 -11.00 -43.92 -2.36
N ALA A 25 -9.73 -43.86 -1.92
CA ALA A 25 -8.64 -44.69 -2.47
C ALA A 25 -7.44 -44.74 -1.50
N ASP A 26 -7.05 -45.95 -1.11
CA ASP A 26 -5.84 -46.28 -0.36
C ASP A 26 -4.56 -45.98 -1.15
N ARG A 27 -3.52 -45.48 -0.48
CA ARG A 27 -2.12 -45.56 -0.94
C ARG A 27 -1.11 -45.84 0.18
N PRO A 28 0.00 -46.54 -0.11
CA PRO A 28 0.99 -46.95 0.88
C PRO A 28 2.26 -46.08 0.92
N GLY A 29 2.88 -46.03 2.11
CA GLY A 29 4.33 -46.16 2.29
C GLY A 29 5.21 -44.90 2.28
N SER A 30 5.33 -44.25 3.45
CA SER A 30 6.27 -43.16 3.74
C SER A 30 7.74 -43.60 3.70
N GLY A 31 8.59 -42.78 3.08
CA GLY A 31 10.04 -42.81 3.22
C GLY A 31 10.54 -41.53 3.87
N SER A 32 11.27 -41.66 4.99
CA SER A 32 11.87 -40.55 5.74
C SER A 32 12.95 -39.81 4.94
N GLY A 33 12.80 -38.50 4.82
CA GLY A 33 13.84 -37.54 4.43
C GLY A 33 13.99 -36.49 5.54
N GLY A 34 15.23 -36.18 5.89
CA GLY A 34 15.59 -35.39 7.08
C GLY A 34 15.12 -33.94 7.06
N GLU A 35 14.84 -33.43 8.27
CA GLU A 35 14.41 -32.07 8.57
C GLU A 35 15.42 -31.02 8.08
N PRO A 36 14.99 -30.04 7.27
CA PRO A 36 15.72 -28.79 7.11
C PRO A 36 15.63 -27.93 8.39
N PRO A 37 16.59 -27.02 8.63
CA PRO A 37 16.59 -26.16 9.81
C PRO A 37 15.36 -25.22 9.83
N SER A 38 14.69 -25.17 10.99
CA SER A 38 13.48 -24.38 11.21
C SER A 38 13.74 -22.88 11.14
N VAL A 39 12.94 -22.17 10.36
CA VAL A 39 12.91 -20.69 10.24
C VAL A 39 11.78 -20.10 11.11
N THR A 40 11.22 -20.87 12.04
CA THR A 40 10.04 -20.49 12.83
C THR A 40 10.33 -19.66 14.10
N ASP A 41 11.60 -19.46 14.49
CA ASP A 41 11.97 -18.83 15.77
C ASP A 41 11.54 -17.34 15.91
N GLY A 42 11.06 -16.69 14.85
CA GLY A 42 10.53 -15.32 14.91
C GLY A 42 9.00 -15.23 14.94
N PHE A 43 8.29 -16.32 14.63
CA PHE A 43 6.83 -16.33 14.54
C PHE A 43 6.19 -16.59 15.90
N GLU A 44 6.77 -17.48 16.74
CA GLU A 44 6.25 -17.77 18.08
C GLU A 44 6.28 -16.54 19.02
N ASP A 45 7.22 -15.61 18.83
CA ASP A 45 7.29 -14.36 19.61
C ASP A 45 6.18 -13.34 19.26
N LEU A 46 5.51 -13.48 18.09
CA LEU A 46 4.37 -12.65 17.71
C LEU A 46 3.05 -13.14 18.32
N PHE A 47 2.96 -14.42 18.69
CA PHE A 47 1.83 -15.02 19.39
C PHE A 47 2.20 -15.10 20.88
N VAL A 48 2.14 -13.96 21.56
CA VAL A 48 2.26 -13.94 23.02
C VAL A 48 1.28 -14.96 23.59
N ASP A 49 1.80 -15.99 24.26
CA ASP A 49 1.00 -16.99 24.97
C ASP A 49 -0.02 -16.27 25.86
N PHE A 50 -1.28 -16.24 25.38
CA PHE A 50 -2.41 -15.76 26.14
C PHE A 50 -2.78 -16.86 27.14
N ASP A 51 -1.93 -17.07 28.14
CA ASP A 51 -2.20 -17.95 29.27
C ASP A 51 -3.34 -17.32 30.09
N GLU A 52 -4.58 -17.68 29.73
CA GLU A 52 -5.77 -17.53 30.58
C GLU A 52 -5.65 -18.47 31.79
N ASP A 53 -4.90 -18.07 32.82
CA ASP A 53 -5.06 -18.66 34.16
C ASP A 53 -4.42 -17.78 35.27
N ASP A 54 -5.11 -16.70 35.66
CA ASP A 54 -5.04 -16.24 37.06
C ASP A 54 -6.32 -15.50 37.52
N PRO A 55 -7.31 -16.20 38.08
CA PRO A 55 -8.43 -15.56 38.76
C PRO A 55 -8.07 -15.23 40.21
N GLN A 56 -7.32 -14.14 40.45
CA GLN A 56 -7.27 -13.54 41.79
C GLN A 56 -8.33 -12.44 41.96
N ALA A 57 -9.40 -12.86 42.63
CA ALA A 57 -10.41 -12.01 43.23
C ALA A 57 -9.78 -11.01 44.23
N GLY A 58 -9.72 -9.74 43.84
CA GLY A 58 -9.38 -8.61 44.70
C GLY A 58 -10.58 -7.69 44.88
N ASP A 59 -11.25 -7.87 46.01
CA ASP A 59 -12.34 -7.06 46.55
C ASP A 59 -11.94 -5.57 46.67
N ALA A 60 -12.59 -4.68 45.91
CA ALA A 60 -12.44 -3.23 46.08
C ALA A 60 -13.81 -2.55 45.93
N GLY A 61 -14.29 -2.06 47.08
CA GLY A 61 -15.61 -1.49 47.28
C GLY A 61 -15.91 -0.25 46.44
N ALA A 62 -17.15 -0.23 45.95
CA ALA A 62 -17.78 0.92 45.31
C ALA A 62 -18.16 2.00 46.34
N THR A 63 -17.71 3.23 46.10
CA THR A 63 -18.41 4.44 46.57
C THR A 63 -18.92 5.19 45.35
N ALA A 64 -20.25 5.29 45.28
CA ALA A 64 -20.98 6.05 44.28
C ALA A 64 -21.12 7.52 44.72
N ALA A 65 -20.71 8.44 43.85
CA ALA A 65 -21.13 9.84 43.82
C ALA A 65 -21.01 10.29 42.35
N ASP A 66 -22.11 10.29 41.60
CA ASP A 66 -23.00 11.44 41.42
C ASP A 66 -22.34 12.58 40.62
N ALA A 67 -22.60 12.60 39.31
CA ALA A 67 -22.58 13.81 38.49
C ALA A 67 -23.39 13.55 37.21
N ARG A 68 -24.67 13.96 37.27
CA ARG A 68 -25.50 14.21 36.11
C ARG A 68 -25.10 15.52 35.44
N ASP A 69 -25.46 15.61 34.17
CA ASP A 69 -25.93 16.82 33.49
C ASP A 69 -24.88 17.87 33.09
N THR A 70 -24.66 18.03 31.79
CA THR A 70 -24.91 19.33 31.13
C THR A 70 -25.07 19.14 29.62
N SER A 71 -26.29 19.46 29.18
CA SER A 71 -26.70 19.65 27.80
C SER A 71 -26.03 20.88 27.14
N SER A 72 -25.82 20.76 25.83
CA SER A 72 -26.23 21.71 24.78
C SER A 72 -26.30 23.21 25.13
N ALA A 73 -25.34 23.99 24.63
CA ALA A 73 -25.54 25.35 24.13
C ALA A 73 -24.32 25.75 23.26
N ARG A 74 -24.44 25.88 21.94
CA ARG A 74 -24.86 27.09 21.17
C ARG A 74 -23.73 28.14 21.03
N LEU A 75 -23.49 28.56 19.78
CA LEU A 75 -22.94 29.84 19.24
C LEU A 75 -22.06 29.48 18.02
N ASP A 76 -22.39 29.73 16.75
CA ASP A 76 -22.91 30.94 16.10
C ASP A 76 -22.15 32.21 16.55
N ALA A 77 -21.08 32.55 15.82
CA ALA A 77 -20.61 33.92 15.66
C ALA A 77 -19.67 34.03 14.45
N ALA A 78 -20.22 34.43 13.31
CA ALA A 78 -19.48 35.08 12.25
C ALA A 78 -19.13 36.53 12.64
N GLN A 79 -18.02 37.02 12.07
CA GLN A 79 -17.72 38.42 11.71
C GLN A 79 -17.88 39.52 12.78
N THR A 80 -16.79 40.22 13.10
CA THR A 80 -16.52 41.62 12.65
C THR A 80 -15.40 42.27 13.47
N ALA A 81 -14.38 42.78 12.76
CA ALA A 81 -13.48 43.90 13.06
C ALA A 81 -12.59 43.87 14.33
N ALA A 82 -11.30 44.15 14.14
CA ALA A 82 -10.77 45.51 14.26
C ALA A 82 -9.24 45.57 14.08
N ALA A 83 -8.79 46.69 13.53
CA ALA A 83 -7.42 47.03 13.21
C ALA A 83 -6.45 46.99 14.41
N GLY A 84 -5.20 46.57 14.13
CA GLY A 84 -4.02 46.65 15.00
C GLY A 84 -2.75 46.79 14.13
N PRO A 85 -1.64 47.31 14.66
CA PRO A 85 -0.96 48.47 14.09
C PRO A 85 0.04 48.18 12.98
N ARG A 86 0.11 49.15 12.07
CA ARG A 86 1.12 49.37 11.04
C ARG A 86 2.48 49.62 11.70
N VAL A 87 3.43 48.71 11.53
CA VAL A 87 4.84 48.91 11.86
C VAL A 87 5.50 49.51 10.63
N GLU A 88 6.01 50.74 10.75
CA GLU A 88 6.90 51.34 9.78
C GLU A 88 8.31 50.72 9.92
N PRO A 89 8.94 50.20 8.85
CA PRO A 89 10.34 49.85 8.90
C PRO A 89 11.20 51.10 8.72
N THR A 90 11.95 51.42 9.76
CA THR A 90 13.00 52.44 9.82
C THR A 90 14.12 52.11 8.83
N ALA A 91 14.54 53.12 8.08
CA ALA A 91 15.69 53.08 7.18
C ALA A 91 17.04 53.15 7.93
N ASP A 92 18.09 52.84 7.16
CA ASP A 92 19.52 53.04 7.40
C ASP A 92 20.28 52.01 8.24
N GLU A 93 20.70 50.93 7.56
CA GLU A 93 21.98 50.27 7.85
C GLU A 93 22.83 50.28 6.57
N PRO A 94 24.08 50.80 6.60
CA PRO A 94 24.93 50.88 5.41
C PRO A 94 25.47 49.50 5.01
N PRO A 95 25.66 49.23 3.70
CA PRO A 95 26.17 47.96 3.24
C PRO A 95 27.64 47.75 3.62
N PRO A 96 28.06 46.54 4.02
CA PRO A 96 29.46 46.21 4.19
C PRO A 96 30.17 46.14 2.83
N ALA A 97 31.44 46.55 2.86
CA ALA A 97 32.33 46.71 1.71
C ALA A 97 32.55 45.41 0.91
N GLU A 98 32.62 45.57 -0.41
CA GLU A 98 33.04 44.55 -1.37
C GLU A 98 34.47 44.06 -1.08
N PRO A 99 34.71 42.74 -0.98
CA PRO A 99 36.04 42.19 -1.16
C PRO A 99 36.36 42.12 -2.66
N THR A 100 37.38 42.88 -3.04
CA THR A 100 38.09 42.82 -4.32
C THR A 100 38.67 41.44 -4.60
N ALA A 101 38.67 41.09 -5.89
CA ALA A 101 39.16 39.88 -6.52
C ALA A 101 40.57 39.40 -6.11
N ASP A 102 40.71 38.07 -6.02
CA ASP A 102 41.90 37.22 -6.19
C ASP A 102 41.32 35.79 -6.16
N GLU A 103 41.61 34.78 -6.98
CA GLU A 103 42.62 34.43 -7.96
C GLU A 103 42.08 33.08 -8.52
N PRO A 104 42.02 32.82 -9.83
CA PRO A 104 41.53 31.52 -10.30
C PRO A 104 42.53 30.41 -9.91
N PRO A 105 42.08 29.27 -9.37
CA PRO A 105 42.98 28.18 -9.03
C PRO A 105 43.66 27.60 -10.28
N PRO A 106 44.90 27.09 -10.16
CA PRO A 106 45.61 26.48 -11.27
C PRO A 106 44.88 25.24 -11.77
N ALA A 107 44.75 25.13 -13.09
CA ALA A 107 44.22 23.95 -13.76
C ALA A 107 45.02 22.70 -13.37
N GLU A 108 44.35 21.73 -12.77
CA GLU A 108 44.92 20.40 -12.54
C GLU A 108 45.19 19.72 -13.90
N PRO A 109 46.34 19.07 -14.08
CA PRO A 109 46.62 18.31 -15.29
C PRO A 109 45.68 17.09 -15.34
N SER A 110 44.85 17.03 -16.38
CA SER A 110 44.09 15.83 -16.75
C SER A 110 45.06 14.66 -16.91
N ALA A 111 45.06 13.76 -15.93
CA ALA A 111 45.66 12.45 -16.06
C ALA A 111 44.78 11.64 -17.03
N GLU A 112 45.34 11.30 -18.20
CA GLU A 112 44.77 10.31 -19.10
C GLU A 112 44.66 8.98 -18.32
N VAL A 113 43.44 8.64 -17.91
CA VAL A 113 43.14 7.30 -17.39
C VAL A 113 43.24 6.34 -18.57
N PRO A 114 44.14 5.35 -18.54
CA PRO A 114 44.17 4.32 -19.58
C PRO A 114 42.84 3.57 -19.53
N THR A 115 42.13 3.58 -20.65
CA THR A 115 40.90 2.82 -20.86
C THR A 115 41.29 1.35 -20.91
N ASP A 116 41.26 0.68 -19.76
CA ASP A 116 41.34 -0.77 -19.69
C ASP A 116 40.00 -1.31 -20.21
N GLU A 117 40.03 -1.76 -21.45
CA GLU A 117 38.91 -2.33 -22.19
C GLU A 117 38.49 -3.62 -21.50
N ALA A 118 37.61 -3.49 -20.51
CA ALA A 118 37.01 -4.64 -19.83
C ALA A 118 36.32 -5.53 -20.89
N PRO A 119 36.62 -6.84 -20.92
CA PRO A 119 36.04 -7.74 -21.90
C PRO A 119 34.52 -7.69 -21.80
N ALA A 120 33.87 -7.48 -22.94
CA ALA A 120 32.42 -7.46 -23.05
C ALA A 120 31.83 -8.69 -22.32
N PRO A 121 30.80 -8.51 -21.46
CA PRO A 121 30.14 -9.63 -20.84
C PRO A 121 29.60 -10.56 -21.96
N PRO A 122 29.69 -11.89 -21.78
CA PRO A 122 29.13 -12.82 -22.76
C PRO A 122 27.65 -12.48 -22.96
N ALA A 123 27.23 -12.42 -24.22
CA ALA A 123 25.83 -12.23 -24.58
C ALA A 123 24.98 -13.26 -23.81
N PRO A 124 23.85 -12.84 -23.21
CA PRO A 124 22.97 -13.79 -22.54
C PRO A 124 22.52 -14.84 -23.56
N ASP A 125 22.70 -16.11 -23.20
CA ASP A 125 22.22 -17.25 -23.97
C ASP A 125 20.68 -17.13 -24.07
N GLU A 126 20.17 -16.70 -25.24
CA GLU A 126 18.73 -16.60 -25.56
C GLU A 126 18.02 -17.97 -25.53
N ALA A 127 18.71 -19.06 -25.18
CA ALA A 127 18.23 -20.43 -25.33
C ALA A 127 17.46 -21.01 -24.13
N ALA A 128 17.26 -20.29 -23.02
CA ALA A 128 16.67 -20.86 -21.80
C ALA A 128 15.27 -20.38 -21.42
N TYR A 129 14.66 -19.45 -22.16
CA TYR A 129 13.25 -19.05 -21.99
C TYR A 129 12.35 -19.73 -23.03
N ALA A 130 12.49 -21.05 -23.17
CA ALA A 130 11.44 -21.86 -23.77
C ALA A 130 10.33 -22.08 -22.73
N GLY A 131 9.58 -21.02 -22.44
CA GLY A 131 8.32 -21.15 -21.71
C GLY A 131 7.43 -22.14 -22.47
N GLU A 132 6.88 -23.10 -21.73
CA GLU A 132 5.96 -24.12 -22.24
C GLU A 132 4.89 -23.44 -23.10
N GLY A 133 5.03 -23.63 -24.41
CA GLY A 133 4.14 -23.06 -25.40
C GLY A 133 2.72 -23.54 -25.13
N TRP A 134 1.85 -22.59 -24.81
CA TRP A 134 0.43 -22.72 -25.10
C TRP A 134 0.31 -23.06 -26.58
N ALA A 135 0.10 -24.34 -26.88
CA ALA A 135 -0.27 -24.82 -28.21
C ALA A 135 -1.72 -24.40 -28.49
N GLY A 136 -1.93 -23.08 -28.61
CA GLY A 136 -3.18 -22.45 -28.97
C GLY A 136 -3.17 -22.14 -30.46
N ASP A 137 -3.91 -22.95 -31.22
CA ASP A 137 -4.64 -22.61 -32.43
C ASP A 137 -3.98 -21.56 -33.36
N GLU A 138 -3.18 -22.04 -34.31
CA GLU A 138 -2.73 -21.27 -35.47
C GLU A 138 -3.95 -20.86 -36.32
N GLY A 139 -4.51 -19.66 -36.12
CA GLY A 139 -5.42 -19.16 -37.14
C GLY A 139 -6.41 -18.07 -36.81
N THR A 140 -6.11 -17.08 -35.97
CA THR A 140 -6.74 -15.75 -36.13
C THR A 140 -5.84 -14.68 -35.53
N VAL A 141 -5.15 -13.89 -36.35
CA VAL A 141 -4.60 -12.61 -35.88
C VAL A 141 -5.83 -11.82 -35.43
N PRO A 142 -5.96 -11.45 -34.13
CA PRO A 142 -7.07 -10.65 -33.67
C PRO A 142 -7.10 -9.39 -34.53
N GLN A 143 -8.19 -9.20 -35.25
CA GLN A 143 -8.42 -7.97 -35.99
C GLN A 143 -8.30 -6.83 -34.96
N GLU A 144 -7.28 -5.97 -35.11
CA GLU A 144 -7.03 -4.86 -34.18
C GLU A 144 -8.35 -4.18 -33.89
N ALA A 145 -8.73 -4.21 -32.62
CA ALA A 145 -10.05 -3.76 -32.25
C ALA A 145 -10.14 -2.25 -32.57
N PRO A 146 -11.19 -1.80 -33.30
CA PRO A 146 -11.25 -0.46 -33.90
C PRO A 146 -11.32 0.71 -32.90
N TRP A 147 -11.17 0.44 -31.60
CA TRP A 147 -11.16 1.43 -30.51
C TRP A 147 -9.77 1.80 -30.00
N VAL A 148 -8.69 1.15 -30.49
CA VAL A 148 -7.31 1.43 -30.03
C VAL A 148 -6.74 2.73 -30.64
N SER A 149 -7.38 3.32 -31.65
CA SER A 149 -6.78 4.38 -32.48
C SER A 149 -6.87 5.82 -31.96
N ASP A 150 -7.48 6.11 -30.80
CA ASP A 150 -7.67 7.50 -30.32
C ASP A 150 -7.32 7.72 -28.82
N ILE A 151 -6.36 6.97 -28.25
CA ILE A 151 -5.88 7.28 -26.89
C ILE A 151 -4.94 8.49 -26.96
N ASP A 152 -5.39 9.63 -26.44
CA ASP A 152 -4.59 10.85 -26.37
C ASP A 152 -3.52 10.73 -25.27
N THR A 153 -2.32 10.32 -25.67
CA THR A 153 -1.15 10.26 -24.79
C THR A 153 -0.31 11.53 -24.84
N SER A 154 -0.84 12.64 -25.38
CA SER A 154 -0.10 13.90 -25.40
C SER A 154 0.15 14.41 -23.97
N PRO A 155 1.31 15.05 -23.70
CA PRO A 155 1.56 15.67 -22.41
C PRO A 155 0.54 16.78 -22.10
N VAL A 156 0.22 16.95 -20.80
CA VAL A 156 -0.63 18.05 -20.33
C VAL A 156 0.25 19.28 -20.04
N PRO A 157 0.09 20.40 -20.76
CA PRO A 157 0.85 21.62 -20.48
C PRO A 157 0.48 22.21 -19.11
N HIS A 158 1.46 22.74 -18.36
CA HIS A 158 1.21 23.29 -17.01
C HIS A 158 0.16 24.40 -16.96
N ARG A 159 0.04 25.19 -18.02
CA ARG A 159 -1.00 26.25 -18.14
C ARG A 159 -2.44 25.72 -18.17
N GLU A 160 -2.63 24.42 -18.41
CA GLU A 160 -3.93 23.75 -18.41
C GLU A 160 -4.23 23.07 -17.06
N MET A 161 -3.25 23.00 -16.16
CA MET A 161 -3.41 22.43 -14.83
C MET A 161 -4.05 23.46 -13.91
N THR A 162 -5.31 23.26 -13.58
CA THR A 162 -6.06 24.10 -12.63
C THR A 162 -6.38 23.31 -11.36
N GLY A 163 -6.30 23.94 -10.19
CA GLY A 163 -6.43 23.27 -8.90
C GLY A 163 -5.13 22.58 -8.48
N LEU A 164 -5.24 21.59 -7.61
CA LEU A 164 -4.11 20.82 -7.12
C LEU A 164 -3.90 19.57 -7.98
N TRP A 165 -2.69 19.35 -8.45
CA TRP A 165 -2.32 18.22 -9.29
C TRP A 165 -1.24 17.39 -8.60
N LEU A 166 -1.44 16.08 -8.55
CA LEU A 166 -0.42 15.10 -8.24
C LEU A 166 0.09 14.52 -9.55
N THR A 167 1.39 14.64 -9.83
CA THR A 167 1.96 14.28 -11.13
C THR A 167 3.28 13.54 -11.00
N THR A 168 3.53 12.62 -11.93
CA THR A 168 4.77 11.84 -12.03
C THR A 168 5.76 12.40 -13.07
N GLU A 169 5.66 13.69 -13.37
CA GLU A 169 6.55 14.34 -14.35
C GLU A 169 8.02 14.25 -13.91
N SER A 170 8.86 13.67 -14.77
CA SER A 170 10.22 13.20 -14.46
C SER A 170 11.25 14.32 -14.16
N ASP A 171 10.93 15.58 -14.44
CA ASP A 171 11.88 16.71 -14.37
C ASP A 171 11.68 17.67 -13.19
N ARG A 172 10.76 17.39 -12.27
CA ARG A 172 10.32 18.36 -11.24
C ARG A 172 10.92 18.11 -9.88
N GLU A 173 10.99 19.18 -9.08
CA GLU A 173 11.42 19.15 -7.68
C GLU A 173 10.34 18.50 -6.79
N SER A 174 9.07 18.85 -7.01
CA SER A 174 7.91 18.34 -6.25
C SER A 174 6.92 17.55 -7.14
N PRO A 175 6.29 16.46 -6.61
CA PRO A 175 5.21 15.75 -7.28
C PRO A 175 3.88 16.53 -7.30
N LEU A 176 3.79 17.67 -6.61
CA LEU A 176 2.57 18.45 -6.49
C LEU A 176 2.64 19.78 -7.27
N ARG A 177 1.50 20.19 -7.82
CA ARG A 177 1.33 21.50 -8.45
C ARG A 177 0.02 22.17 -8.08
N LEU A 178 0.06 23.45 -7.77
CA LEU A 178 -1.11 24.29 -7.63
C LEU A 178 -1.19 25.27 -8.80
N ASP A 179 -2.24 25.17 -9.61
CA ASP A 179 -2.46 26.01 -10.80
C ASP A 179 -1.23 26.04 -11.75
N GLY A 180 -0.61 24.88 -11.92
CA GLY A 180 0.57 24.68 -12.78
C GLY A 180 1.91 25.06 -12.15
N GLN A 181 1.93 25.72 -10.99
CA GLN A 181 3.15 26.01 -10.25
C GLN A 181 3.51 24.86 -9.30
N PRO A 182 4.79 24.46 -9.18
CA PRO A 182 5.21 23.52 -8.14
C PRO A 182 4.84 24.04 -6.75
N ILE A 183 4.44 23.13 -5.87
CA ILE A 183 4.15 23.41 -4.46
C ILE A 183 4.77 22.30 -3.61
N GLU A 184 5.36 22.64 -2.48
CA GLU A 184 5.89 21.63 -1.56
C GLU A 184 4.73 20.93 -0.81
N PRO A 185 4.77 19.61 -0.59
CA PRO A 185 3.72 18.90 0.15
C PRO A 185 3.43 19.49 1.54
N GLU A 186 4.43 20.04 2.21
CA GLU A 186 4.34 20.66 3.54
C GLU A 186 3.50 21.94 3.54
N GLU A 187 3.33 22.60 2.38
CA GLU A 187 2.50 23.81 2.26
C GLU A 187 0.99 23.51 2.25
N LEU A 188 0.61 22.24 2.15
CA LEU A 188 -0.79 21.79 2.09
C LEU A 188 -1.38 21.33 3.43
N ASP A 189 -0.65 21.50 4.54
CA ASP A 189 -1.03 21.02 5.88
C ASP A 189 -1.41 19.51 5.88
N LEU A 190 -0.76 18.70 5.04
CA LEU A 190 -0.97 17.26 4.98
C LEU A 190 -0.38 16.57 6.22
N ALA A 191 -0.90 15.38 6.54
CA ALA A 191 -0.30 14.53 7.56
C ALA A 191 1.16 14.19 7.16
N PRO A 192 2.13 14.25 8.10
CA PRO A 192 3.55 14.02 7.79
C PRO A 192 3.81 12.70 7.06
N GLU A 193 3.07 11.65 7.40
CA GLU A 193 3.22 10.32 6.80
C GLU A 193 2.82 10.30 5.32
N ILE A 194 1.86 11.15 4.92
CA ILE A 194 1.46 11.32 3.51
C ILE A 194 2.52 12.13 2.76
N VAL A 195 3.10 13.14 3.39
CA VAL A 195 4.21 13.93 2.82
C VAL A 195 5.40 13.01 2.51
N ASP A 196 5.83 12.21 3.48
CA ASP A 196 6.94 11.27 3.31
C ASP A 196 6.67 10.27 2.17
N ARG A 197 5.45 9.72 2.09
CA ARG A 197 5.07 8.78 1.02
C ARG A 197 4.98 9.43 -0.36
N LEU A 198 4.54 10.69 -0.45
CA LEU A 198 4.52 11.44 -1.71
C LEU A 198 5.94 11.62 -2.26
N LEU A 199 6.87 11.99 -1.38
CA LEU A 199 8.28 12.19 -1.74
C LEU A 199 8.94 10.87 -2.13
N ASP A 200 8.75 9.81 -1.35
CA ASP A 200 9.28 8.47 -1.66
C ASP A 200 8.72 7.93 -2.98
N TRP A 201 7.41 8.07 -3.22
CA TRP A 201 6.80 7.68 -4.51
C TRP A 201 7.41 8.44 -5.69
N SER A 202 7.60 9.75 -5.54
CA SER A 202 8.22 10.60 -6.57
C SER A 202 9.68 10.21 -6.82
N ASP A 203 10.46 9.98 -5.77
CA ASP A 203 11.87 9.60 -5.87
C ASP A 203 12.03 8.22 -6.51
N GLN A 204 11.19 7.26 -6.12
CA GLN A 204 11.17 5.93 -6.73
C GLN A 204 10.78 5.99 -8.21
N TRP A 205 9.77 6.79 -8.56
CA TRP A 205 9.40 7.01 -9.96
C TRP A 205 10.59 7.50 -10.77
N ARG A 206 11.27 8.57 -10.31
CA ARG A 206 12.45 9.14 -10.99
C ARG A 206 13.62 8.16 -11.06
N ALA A 207 13.82 7.33 -10.04
CA ALA A 207 14.90 6.36 -9.99
C ALA A 207 14.68 5.16 -10.91
N GLN A 208 13.42 4.81 -11.20
CA GLN A 208 13.05 3.58 -11.91
C GLN A 208 12.48 3.82 -13.31
N TRP A 209 12.11 5.04 -13.65
CA TRP A 209 11.68 5.43 -14.98
C TRP A 209 12.85 6.06 -15.76
N ASP A 210 13.18 5.45 -16.90
CA ASP A 210 14.12 6.01 -17.88
C ASP A 210 13.35 6.43 -19.14
N GLU A 211 13.57 7.65 -19.64
CA GLU A 211 12.84 8.14 -20.83
C GLU A 211 13.14 7.34 -22.11
N ALA A 212 14.32 6.73 -22.21
CA ALA A 212 14.73 5.98 -23.39
C ALA A 212 14.36 4.49 -23.33
N GLN A 213 14.34 3.92 -22.13
CA GLN A 213 14.13 2.49 -21.86
C GLN A 213 12.77 2.18 -21.22
N GLY A 214 12.05 3.21 -20.76
CA GLY A 214 10.84 3.07 -19.97
C GLY A 214 11.14 2.60 -18.54
N TRP A 215 10.24 1.80 -17.97
CA TRP A 215 10.40 1.25 -16.63
C TRP A 215 11.54 0.23 -16.55
N LEU A 216 12.38 0.37 -15.52
CA LEU A 216 13.38 -0.63 -15.17
C LEU A 216 12.70 -1.93 -14.69
N PRO A 217 13.32 -3.12 -14.90
CA PRO A 217 12.66 -4.42 -14.70
C PRO A 217 12.21 -4.74 -13.26
N ARG A 218 12.59 -3.93 -12.28
CA ARG A 218 12.41 -4.23 -10.84
C ARG A 218 11.02 -3.95 -10.32
N ALA A 219 10.23 -3.12 -11.00
CA ALA A 219 8.89 -2.80 -10.56
C ALA A 219 7.92 -2.75 -11.75
N ARG A 220 6.68 -3.18 -11.50
CA ARG A 220 5.63 -3.12 -12.52
C ARG A 220 4.98 -1.75 -12.46
N ILE A 221 4.74 -1.16 -13.63
CA ILE A 221 4.13 0.17 -13.78
C ILE A 221 2.80 0.32 -13.03
N GLY A 222 1.96 -0.72 -13.05
CA GLY A 222 0.65 -0.69 -12.38
C GLY A 222 0.73 -0.49 -10.87
N ASP A 223 1.86 -0.88 -10.27
CA ASP A 223 2.11 -0.76 -8.83
C ASP A 223 2.27 0.72 -8.44
N TYR A 224 3.00 1.48 -9.27
CA TYR A 224 3.16 2.92 -9.11
C TYR A 224 1.89 3.71 -9.40
N GLU A 225 1.12 3.24 -10.38
CA GLU A 225 -0.19 3.82 -10.69
C GLU A 225 -1.12 3.67 -9.49
N ALA A 226 -1.24 2.47 -8.92
CA ALA A 226 -2.04 2.19 -7.74
C ALA A 226 -1.64 3.07 -6.53
N LEU A 227 -0.34 3.18 -6.24
CA LEU A 227 0.16 4.07 -5.19
C LEU A 227 -0.17 5.55 -5.48
N GLY A 228 -0.04 5.98 -6.74
CA GLY A 228 -0.44 7.32 -7.18
C GLY A 228 -1.93 7.60 -6.94
N HIS A 229 -2.81 6.64 -7.25
CA HIS A 229 -4.25 6.76 -6.98
C HIS A 229 -4.55 6.86 -5.48
N TRP A 230 -3.90 6.05 -4.64
CA TRP A 230 -4.05 6.13 -3.19
C TRP A 230 -3.59 7.48 -2.64
N LEU A 231 -2.40 7.94 -3.04
CA LEU A 231 -1.83 9.22 -2.63
C LEU A 231 -2.75 10.37 -3.06
N ALA A 232 -3.28 10.34 -4.28
CA ALA A 232 -4.17 11.38 -4.77
C ALA A 232 -5.47 11.47 -3.95
N ARG A 233 -6.01 10.34 -3.47
CA ARG A 233 -7.15 10.30 -2.55
C ARG A 233 -6.81 10.93 -1.20
N ARG A 234 -5.66 10.59 -0.61
CA ARG A 234 -5.19 11.17 0.66
C ARG A 234 -4.91 12.66 0.58
N VAL A 235 -4.28 13.10 -0.51
CA VAL A 235 -4.09 14.52 -0.82
C VAL A 235 -5.44 15.21 -0.95
N LYS A 236 -6.42 14.59 -1.62
CA LYS A 236 -7.78 15.13 -1.71
C LYS A 236 -8.46 15.29 -0.34
N ASP A 237 -8.24 14.36 0.57
CA ASP A 237 -8.80 14.42 1.92
C ASP A 237 -8.21 15.57 2.73
N GLY A 238 -6.89 15.77 2.65
CA GLY A 238 -6.20 16.88 3.32
C GLY A 238 -6.47 18.25 2.68
N ALA A 239 -6.54 18.32 1.36
CA ALA A 239 -6.76 19.58 0.62
C ALA A 239 -8.19 20.12 0.71
N GLY A 240 -9.13 19.34 1.27
CA GLY A 240 -10.50 19.74 1.52
C GLY A 240 -11.26 20.14 0.26
N ALA A 241 -11.63 21.42 0.16
CA ALA A 241 -12.46 21.93 -0.94
C ALA A 241 -11.71 22.08 -2.28
N VAL A 242 -10.38 22.00 -2.29
CA VAL A 242 -9.57 22.15 -3.50
C VAL A 242 -9.79 20.95 -4.44
N GLU A 243 -9.96 21.19 -5.74
CA GLU A 243 -10.02 20.11 -6.74
C GLU A 243 -8.64 19.45 -6.84
N VAL A 244 -8.61 18.11 -6.74
CA VAL A 244 -7.37 17.32 -6.87
C VAL A 244 -7.45 16.48 -8.13
N THR A 245 -6.40 16.53 -8.93
CA THR A 245 -6.25 15.75 -10.17
C THR A 245 -4.99 14.91 -10.08
N LEU A 246 -5.09 13.60 -10.33
CA LEU A 246 -3.94 12.75 -10.58
C LEU A 246 -3.57 12.79 -12.05
N GLN A 247 -2.29 12.89 -12.35
CA GLN A 247 -1.74 12.74 -13.68
C GLN A 247 -0.62 11.70 -13.67
N LEU A 248 -0.90 10.56 -14.29
CA LEU A 248 0.10 9.55 -14.61
C LEU A 248 0.80 9.93 -15.93
N ALA A 249 1.96 10.58 -15.83
CA ALA A 249 2.58 11.29 -16.95
C ALA A 249 2.91 10.40 -18.17
N HIS A 250 3.25 9.13 -17.95
CA HIS A 250 3.52 8.17 -19.03
C HIS A 250 2.28 7.82 -19.88
N LEU A 251 1.07 8.07 -19.36
CA LEU A 251 -0.19 7.93 -20.10
C LEU A 251 -0.63 9.24 -20.76
N GLY A 252 0.09 10.34 -20.55
CA GLY A 252 -0.30 11.67 -21.04
C GLY A 252 -1.69 12.09 -20.57
N ARG A 253 -2.51 12.65 -21.46
CA ARG A 253 -3.89 13.05 -21.16
C ARG A 253 -4.81 11.88 -20.80
N ALA A 254 -4.52 10.67 -21.27
CA ALA A 254 -5.30 9.49 -20.92
C ALA A 254 -5.14 9.08 -19.45
N GLY A 255 -4.05 9.49 -18.78
CA GLY A 255 -3.80 9.25 -17.36
C GLY A 255 -4.25 10.37 -16.43
N VAL A 256 -5.10 11.29 -16.90
CA VAL A 256 -5.62 12.39 -16.08
C VAL A 256 -6.93 11.97 -15.43
N GLU A 257 -6.94 11.91 -14.09
CA GLU A 257 -8.11 11.55 -13.31
C GLU A 257 -8.42 12.62 -12.26
N ARG A 258 -9.68 13.05 -12.20
CA ARG A 258 -10.17 13.89 -11.10
C ARG A 258 -10.56 13.04 -9.90
N ILE A 259 -9.99 13.37 -8.75
CA ILE A 259 -10.27 12.66 -7.51
C ILE A 259 -11.51 13.27 -6.84
N ALA A 260 -12.58 12.49 -6.79
CA ALA A 260 -13.82 12.89 -6.13
C ALA A 260 -13.62 13.10 -4.61
N ALA A 261 -14.50 13.83 -3.94
CA ALA A 261 -14.40 14.04 -2.48
C ALA A 261 -14.74 12.78 -1.68
N ALA A 262 -14.20 12.64 -0.46
CA ALA A 262 -14.36 11.46 0.38
C ALA A 262 -15.82 11.05 0.63
N ASP A 263 -16.71 12.01 0.80
CA ASP A 263 -18.13 11.79 1.09
C ASP A 263 -18.95 11.27 -0.11
N VAL A 264 -18.40 11.30 -1.31
CA VAL A 264 -19.07 10.85 -2.55
C VAL A 264 -18.40 9.64 -3.20
N ARG A 265 -17.22 9.21 -2.73
CA ARG A 265 -16.51 8.05 -3.28
C ARG A 265 -17.11 6.75 -2.73
N ALA A 266 -17.28 5.77 -3.61
CA ALA A 266 -17.57 4.41 -3.17
C ALA A 266 -16.29 3.77 -2.59
N PRO A 267 -16.38 3.03 -1.47
CA PRO A 267 -15.24 2.31 -0.95
C PRO A 267 -14.72 1.30 -1.98
N LEU A 268 -13.39 1.26 -2.16
CA LEU A 268 -12.72 0.23 -2.94
C LEU A 268 -12.54 -1.03 -2.09
N VAL A 269 -12.74 -2.19 -2.70
CA VAL A 269 -12.57 -3.47 -2.01
C VAL A 269 -11.12 -3.91 -2.13
N VAL A 270 -10.51 -4.24 -1.00
CA VAL A 270 -9.20 -4.90 -0.90
C VAL A 270 -9.43 -6.25 -0.25
N GLN A 271 -9.13 -7.31 -0.96
CA GLN A 271 -9.30 -8.68 -0.47
C GLN A 271 -8.01 -9.14 0.20
N LEU A 272 -8.11 -9.59 1.46
CA LEU A 272 -7.06 -10.30 2.18
C LEU A 272 -7.32 -11.79 2.02
N SER A 273 -6.47 -12.49 1.27
CA SER A 273 -6.61 -13.91 0.95
C SER A 273 -5.27 -14.56 0.61
N ASN A 274 -5.01 -15.72 1.22
CA ASN A 274 -3.84 -16.50 0.88
C ASN A 274 -3.99 -17.27 -0.43
N ALA A 275 -2.88 -17.37 -1.16
CA ALA A 275 -2.76 -18.23 -2.32
C ALA A 275 -1.34 -18.82 -2.39
N HIS A 276 -1.23 -20.08 -2.79
CA HIS A 276 0.06 -20.76 -2.90
C HIS A 276 1.02 -20.02 -3.84
N GLY A 277 2.26 -19.84 -3.38
CA GLY A 277 3.33 -19.21 -4.16
C GLY A 277 3.26 -17.68 -4.21
N ARG A 278 2.27 -17.06 -3.55
CA ARG A 278 2.25 -15.60 -3.38
C ARG A 278 3.00 -15.21 -2.11
N ARG A 279 3.80 -14.15 -2.23
CA ARG A 279 4.50 -13.55 -1.09
C ARG A 279 3.55 -12.69 -0.25
N PHE A 280 2.66 -11.94 -0.92
CA PHE A 280 1.70 -11.05 -0.27
C PHE A 280 0.28 -11.56 -0.50
N PRO A 281 -0.52 -11.73 0.57
CA PRO A 281 -1.85 -12.30 0.47
C PRO A 281 -2.92 -11.22 0.32
N VAL A 282 -2.66 -10.19 -0.50
CA VAL A 282 -3.59 -9.07 -0.69
C VAL A 282 -3.88 -8.88 -2.18
N VAL A 283 -5.15 -8.64 -2.51
CA VAL A 283 -5.65 -8.46 -3.87
C VAL A 283 -6.51 -7.19 -3.93
N GLY A 284 -6.21 -6.28 -4.84
CA GLY A 284 -7.01 -5.08 -5.06
C GLY A 284 -6.18 -3.88 -5.49
N ASP A 285 -6.84 -2.72 -5.57
CA ASP A 285 -6.35 -1.45 -6.12
C ASP A 285 -5.28 -0.75 -5.25
N PHE A 286 -4.61 -1.50 -4.38
CA PHE A 286 -3.58 -1.00 -3.46
C PHE A 286 -2.37 -1.94 -3.35
N VAL A 287 -2.47 -3.21 -3.73
CA VAL A 287 -1.36 -4.17 -3.51
C VAL A 287 -1.02 -4.90 -4.78
N THR A 288 0.28 -4.93 -5.05
CA THR A 288 0.86 -5.68 -6.14
C THR A 288 1.88 -6.67 -5.59
N ASP A 289 2.02 -7.79 -6.28
CA ASP A 289 2.96 -8.86 -5.93
C ASP A 289 4.44 -8.39 -5.83
N SER A 290 4.74 -7.18 -6.31
CA SER A 290 6.08 -6.59 -6.43
C SER A 290 6.41 -5.49 -5.40
N GLY A 291 5.46 -5.12 -4.52
CA GLY A 291 5.76 -4.30 -3.34
C GLY A 291 5.82 -2.77 -3.54
N VAL A 292 5.03 -2.17 -4.41
CA VAL A 292 4.82 -0.71 -4.40
C VAL A 292 3.34 -0.38 -4.33
N GLY A 293 2.97 0.42 -3.32
CA GLY A 293 1.67 0.33 -2.61
C GLY A 293 1.82 -0.35 -1.23
N SER A 294 3.03 -0.30 -0.65
CA SER A 294 3.37 -1.05 0.55
C SER A 294 2.69 -0.46 1.79
N PHE A 295 2.23 -1.34 2.67
CA PHE A 295 1.84 -0.92 4.01
C PHE A 295 3.06 -0.41 4.78
N THR A 296 2.88 0.03 6.03
CA THR A 296 4.00 0.20 6.95
C THR A 296 4.88 -1.05 6.97
N ALA A 297 6.18 -0.88 7.21
CA ALA A 297 7.12 -2.00 7.24
C ALA A 297 6.71 -3.09 8.25
N GLU A 298 6.09 -2.67 9.36
CA GLU A 298 5.51 -3.55 10.36
C GLU A 298 4.35 -4.39 9.80
N LEU A 299 3.33 -3.76 9.20
CA LEU A 299 2.18 -4.48 8.64
C LEU A 299 2.59 -5.38 7.48
N ASN A 300 3.53 -4.95 6.63
CA ASN A 300 4.09 -5.84 5.60
C ASN A 300 4.76 -7.07 6.20
N ALA A 301 5.54 -6.91 7.28
CA ALA A 301 6.18 -8.04 7.94
C ALA A 301 5.14 -9.01 8.54
N LYS A 302 4.04 -8.49 9.10
CA LYS A 302 2.93 -9.32 9.60
C LYS A 302 2.21 -10.06 8.46
N LEU A 303 1.94 -9.38 7.33
CA LEU A 303 1.33 -9.99 6.14
C LEU A 303 2.21 -11.09 5.55
N GLU A 304 3.53 -10.86 5.44
CA GLU A 304 4.50 -11.87 5.01
C GLU A 304 4.51 -13.06 5.97
N GLY A 305 4.58 -12.81 7.28
CA GLY A 305 4.54 -13.87 8.30
C GLY A 305 3.25 -14.69 8.26
N TRP A 306 2.10 -14.05 8.01
CA TRP A 306 0.83 -14.76 7.85
C TRP A 306 0.81 -15.66 6.61
N ALA A 307 1.34 -15.18 5.48
CA ALA A 307 1.49 -15.98 4.25
C ALA A 307 2.50 -17.13 4.41
N GLU A 308 3.60 -16.91 5.13
CA GLU A 308 4.58 -17.95 5.47
C GLU A 308 3.96 -19.03 6.36
N HIS A 309 3.18 -18.64 7.36
CA HIS A 309 2.46 -19.57 8.21
C HIS A 309 1.48 -20.45 7.42
N PHE A 310 0.73 -19.85 6.48
CA PHE A 310 -0.10 -20.58 5.52
C PHE A 310 0.73 -21.58 4.72
N ALA A 311 1.83 -21.14 4.12
CA ALA A 311 2.69 -21.99 3.29
C ALA A 311 3.33 -23.16 4.06
N ALA A 312 3.60 -22.98 5.35
CA ALA A 312 4.20 -24.01 6.20
C ALA A 312 3.20 -25.09 6.65
N HIS A 313 1.92 -24.76 6.82
CA HIS A 313 0.93 -25.64 7.47
C HIS A 313 -0.20 -26.12 6.56
N MET A 314 -0.51 -25.37 5.50
CA MET A 314 -1.60 -25.68 4.58
C MET A 314 -1.08 -26.48 3.37
N ASP A 315 -1.55 -27.71 3.22
CA ASP A 315 -1.31 -28.51 2.02
C ASP A 315 -2.41 -28.24 0.98
N PRO A 316 -2.07 -27.92 -0.28
CA PRO A 316 -3.06 -27.56 -1.32
C PRO A 316 -4.07 -28.68 -1.64
N VAL A 317 -3.75 -29.93 -1.32
CA VAL A 317 -4.57 -31.12 -1.61
C VAL A 317 -5.29 -31.61 -0.37
N LEU A 318 -4.60 -31.64 0.77
CA LEU A 318 -5.10 -32.20 2.02
C LEU A 318 -5.73 -31.16 2.95
N GLY A 319 -5.52 -29.86 2.68
CA GLY A 319 -5.90 -28.76 3.56
C GLY A 319 -4.99 -28.65 4.78
N TRP A 320 -5.52 -28.08 5.86
CA TRP A 320 -4.79 -27.94 7.12
C TRP A 320 -4.60 -29.29 7.82
N GLY A 321 -3.35 -29.65 8.10
CA GLY A 321 -3.02 -30.84 8.89
C GLY A 321 -3.28 -30.69 10.39
N ASP A 322 -3.27 -29.46 10.90
CA ASP A 322 -3.55 -29.11 12.29
C ASP A 322 -4.65 -28.04 12.38
N ALA A 323 -5.72 -28.37 13.11
CA ALA A 323 -6.85 -27.47 13.30
C ALA A 323 -6.57 -26.36 14.32
N ARG A 324 -5.57 -26.51 15.20
CA ARG A 324 -5.15 -25.39 16.06
C ARG A 324 -4.45 -24.33 15.20
N ALA A 325 -3.44 -24.73 14.42
CA ALA A 325 -2.77 -23.84 13.47
C ALA A 325 -3.77 -23.13 12.53
N ALA A 326 -4.80 -23.83 12.04
CA ALA A 326 -5.86 -23.25 11.21
C ALA A 326 -6.66 -22.15 11.94
N ARG A 327 -6.94 -22.31 13.24
CA ARG A 327 -7.60 -21.29 14.06
C ARG A 327 -6.69 -20.09 14.32
N ASP A 328 -5.45 -20.34 14.73
CA ASP A 328 -4.49 -19.29 15.04
C ASP A 328 -4.25 -18.42 13.79
N HIS A 329 -4.17 -19.06 12.62
CA HIS A 329 -4.10 -18.39 11.32
C HIS A 329 -5.32 -17.50 11.02
N ALA A 330 -6.54 -17.99 11.26
CA ALA A 330 -7.78 -17.24 11.04
C ALA A 330 -7.93 -16.08 12.02
N THR A 331 -7.54 -16.26 13.28
CA THR A 331 -7.54 -15.21 14.31
C THR A 331 -6.59 -14.09 13.92
N PHE A 332 -5.35 -14.42 13.55
CA PHE A 332 -4.36 -13.42 13.12
C PHE A 332 -4.80 -12.67 11.85
N ALA A 333 -5.51 -13.34 10.93
CA ALA A 333 -6.09 -12.68 9.78
C ALA A 333 -7.10 -11.57 10.17
N GLY A 334 -7.87 -11.78 11.24
CA GLY A 334 -8.79 -10.76 11.77
C GLY A 334 -8.06 -9.52 12.29
N GLU A 335 -6.92 -9.69 12.94
CA GLU A 335 -6.06 -8.59 13.40
C GLU A 335 -5.51 -7.80 12.20
N LEU A 336 -5.02 -8.50 11.18
CA LEU A 336 -4.53 -7.90 9.93
C LEU A 336 -5.60 -7.08 9.22
N VAL A 337 -6.87 -7.52 9.20
CA VAL A 337 -7.98 -6.73 8.63
C VAL A 337 -8.11 -5.38 9.33
N GLY A 338 -8.01 -5.36 10.67
CA GLY A 338 -8.08 -4.13 11.46
C GLY A 338 -6.94 -3.18 11.10
N GLU A 339 -5.70 -3.66 11.15
CA GLU A 339 -4.51 -2.85 10.83
C GLU A 339 -4.52 -2.34 9.38
N MET A 340 -4.91 -3.19 8.41
CA MET A 340 -5.06 -2.77 7.02
C MET A 340 -6.16 -1.72 6.86
N THR A 341 -7.29 -1.87 7.55
CA THR A 341 -8.39 -0.90 7.46
C THR A 341 -7.97 0.46 8.01
N ASP A 342 -7.25 0.48 9.13
CA ASP A 342 -6.72 1.69 9.74
C ASP A 342 -5.73 2.39 8.80
N GLU A 343 -4.82 1.64 8.18
CA GLU A 343 -3.80 2.22 7.30
C GLU A 343 -4.34 2.67 5.94
N LEU A 344 -5.25 1.90 5.35
CA LEU A 344 -5.91 2.26 4.08
C LEU A 344 -6.91 3.40 4.26
N GLY A 345 -7.45 3.56 5.46
CA GLY A 345 -8.47 4.55 5.80
C GLY A 345 -9.82 4.33 5.11
N PRO A 346 -10.73 5.31 5.18
CA PRO A 346 -12.17 5.10 4.98
C PRO A 346 -12.59 4.85 3.52
N ASP A 347 -11.72 5.11 2.55
CA ASP A 347 -12.00 4.85 1.13
C ASP A 347 -11.87 3.38 0.75
N TYR A 348 -11.44 2.52 1.67
CA TYR A 348 -11.20 1.12 1.41
C TYR A 348 -12.01 0.26 2.39
N ARG A 349 -12.49 -0.86 1.87
CA ARG A 349 -13.10 -1.94 2.64
C ARG A 349 -12.21 -3.16 2.49
N VAL A 350 -11.67 -3.63 3.59
CA VAL A 350 -10.89 -4.86 3.62
C VAL A 350 -11.87 -6.03 3.77
N GLU A 351 -11.86 -6.94 2.80
CA GLU A 351 -12.65 -8.18 2.80
C GLU A 351 -11.72 -9.36 3.05
N LEU A 352 -12.00 -10.10 4.11
CA LEU A 352 -11.24 -11.29 4.46
C LEU A 352 -11.85 -12.52 3.78
N ASP A 353 -11.05 -13.19 2.95
CA ASP A 353 -11.42 -14.47 2.33
C ASP A 353 -10.54 -15.59 2.88
N LEU A 354 -11.16 -16.36 3.76
CA LEU A 354 -10.62 -17.47 4.54
C LEU A 354 -11.06 -18.84 3.97
N TRP A 355 -11.14 -18.96 2.64
CA TRP A 355 -11.56 -20.18 1.95
C TRP A 355 -10.82 -21.43 2.44
N GLU A 356 -9.57 -21.29 2.90
CA GLU A 356 -8.69 -22.35 3.35
C GLU A 356 -9.09 -22.98 4.71
N VAL A 357 -9.82 -22.25 5.57
CA VAL A 357 -10.16 -22.72 6.94
C VAL A 357 -11.61 -23.19 7.09
N LEU A 358 -12.50 -22.84 6.15
CA LEU A 358 -13.94 -23.12 6.25
C LEU A 358 -14.25 -24.59 6.57
N GLY A 359 -13.64 -25.54 5.84
CA GLY A 359 -13.88 -26.96 6.04
C GLY A 359 -13.35 -27.52 7.37
N VAL A 360 -12.32 -26.89 7.94
CA VAL A 360 -11.66 -27.35 9.18
C VAL A 360 -12.43 -26.86 10.41
N LEU A 361 -12.89 -25.60 10.37
CA LEU A 361 -13.63 -24.99 11.48
C LEU A 361 -15.04 -25.58 11.60
N GLU A 362 -15.71 -25.87 10.48
CA GLU A 362 -17.03 -26.52 10.47
C GLU A 362 -16.98 -27.93 11.09
N ALA A 363 -15.91 -28.68 10.87
CA ALA A 363 -15.78 -30.06 11.34
C ALA A 363 -15.61 -30.17 12.87
N GLN A 364 -15.12 -29.12 13.54
CA GLN A 364 -14.88 -29.14 14.99
C GLN A 364 -16.09 -28.66 15.81
N GLY A 365 -17.10 -28.06 15.18
CA GLY A 365 -18.22 -27.42 15.88
C GLY A 365 -17.79 -26.19 16.69
N PRO A 366 -18.75 -25.44 17.25
CA PRO A 366 -18.43 -24.28 18.08
C PRO A 366 -17.63 -24.73 19.31
N ALA A 367 -16.50 -24.04 19.57
CA ALA A 367 -15.74 -24.22 20.80
C ALA A 367 -16.68 -23.98 22.00
N ARG A 368 -16.67 -24.91 22.96
CA ARG A 368 -17.58 -24.89 24.11
C ARG A 368 -17.03 -24.15 25.30
#